data_AF-A0A1G0AZ55-F1
#
_entry.id   AF-A0A1G0AZ55-F1
#
_cell.length_a   1.000
_cell.length_b   1.000
_cell.length_c   1.000
_cell.angle_alpha   90.00
_cell.angle_beta   90.00
_cell.angle_gamma   90.00
#
_symmetry.space_group_name_H-M   'P 1'
#
loop_
_entity.id
_entity.type
_entity.pdbx_description
1 polymer ?
#
loop_
_entity_poly.entity_id
_entity_poly.type
_entity_poly.pdbx_seq_one_letter_code
_entity_poly.pdbx_strand_id
1 'polypeptide(L)'
;MLDDIVVVGLTMIIVQLLKRPLKRWVGDDLGHQLTPLVVLGLAGGLNVLNAYLFGLGMAPLTSALAEGIKLGAMSGGIYSMGRAALGIQ
;
A
#
# COMPACT_ATOMS: atom_id res chain seq x y z
N MET A 1 -5.42 10.95 14.45
CA MET A 1 -4.77 10.25 13.33
C MET A 1 -4.61 8.80 13.71
N LEU A 2 -4.98 7.86 12.83
CA LEU A 2 -4.58 6.47 13.03
C LEU A 2 -3.06 6.40 13.03
N ASP A 3 -2.52 5.58 13.92
CA ASP A 3 -1.09 5.31 14.02
C ASP A 3 -0.59 4.73 12.69
N ASP A 4 0.60 5.10 12.25
CA ASP A 4 1.14 4.72 10.93
C ASP A 4 1.19 3.20 10.77
N ILE A 5 1.44 2.49 11.87
CA ILE A 5 1.39 1.03 11.95
C ILE A 5 0.02 0.47 11.55
N VAL A 6 -1.07 1.14 11.94
CA VAL A 6 -2.43 0.70 11.60
C VAL A 6 -2.70 0.93 10.12
N VAL A 7 -2.25 2.06 9.57
CA VAL A 7 -2.38 2.36 8.12
C VAL A 7 -1.62 1.33 7.29
N VAL A 8 -0.38 0.99 7.68
CA VAL A 8 0.43 -0.04 7.01
C VAL A 8 -0.23 -1.42 7.10
N GLY A 9 -0.72 -1.81 8.29
CA GLY A 9 -1.43 -3.06 8.50
C GLY A 9 -2.70 -3.18 7.64
N LEU A 10 -3.51 -2.12 7.60
CA LEU A 10 -4.71 -2.07 6.75
C LEU A 10 -4.36 -2.18 5.27
N THR A 11 -3.31 -1.46 4.85
CA THR A 11 -2.83 -1.49 3.47
C THR A 11 -2.45 -2.92 3.06
N MET A 12 -1.73 -3.66 3.92
CA MET A 12 -1.37 -5.05 3.65
C MET A 12 -2.59 -5.97 3.53
N ILE A 13 -3.57 -5.83 4.42
CA ILE A 13 -4.81 -6.63 4.36
C ILE A 13 -5.55 -6.37 3.06
N ILE A 14 -5.71 -5.09 2.69
CA ILE A 14 -6.43 -4.70 1.47
C ILE A 14 -5.68 -5.19 0.22
N VAL A 15 -4.35 -5.08 0.19
CA VAL A 15 -3.52 -5.62 -0.90
C VAL A 15 -3.68 -7.14 -1.02
N GLN A 16 -3.72 -7.88 0.10
CA GLN A 16 -3.93 -9.33 0.05
C GLN A 16 -5.31 -9.70 -0.49
N LEU A 17 -6.35 -8.96 -0.10
CA LEU A 17 -7.71 -9.15 -0.63
C LEU A 17 -7.79 -8.81 -2.12
N LEU A 18 -7.07 -7.79 -2.58
CA LEU A 18 -7.06 -7.35 -3.97
C LEU A 18 -6.18 -8.20 -4.90
N LYS A 19 -5.18 -8.91 -4.38
CA LYS A 19 -4.29 -9.76 -5.20
C LYS A 19 -5.04 -10.78 -6.05
N ARG A 20 -6.02 -11.48 -5.47
CA ARG A 20 -6.83 -12.50 -6.16
C ARG A 20 -7.68 -11.92 -7.29
N PRO A 21 -8.52 -10.89 -7.07
CA PRO A 21 -9.30 -10.29 -8.15
C PRO A 21 -8.41 -9.59 -9.17
N LEU A 22 -7.30 -8.95 -8.77
CA LEU A 22 -6.36 -8.31 -9.69
C LEU A 22 -5.73 -9.33 -10.66
N LYS A 23 -5.26 -10.47 -10.17
CA LYS A 23 -4.75 -11.56 -11.00
C LYS A 23 -5.82 -12.11 -11.95
N ARG A 24 -7.08 -12.18 -11.49
CA ARG A 24 -8.21 -12.66 -12.31
C ARG A 24 -8.58 -11.69 -13.42
N TRP A 25 -8.41 -10.38 -13.21
CA TRP A 25 -8.78 -9.34 -14.17
C TRP A 25 -7.69 -9.04 -15.19
N VAL A 26 -6.42 -9.02 -14.77
CA VAL A 26 -5.32 -8.53 -15.62
C VAL A 26 -4.40 -9.67 -16.11
N GLY A 27 -4.61 -10.90 -15.64
CA GLY A 27 -3.74 -12.04 -15.93
C GLY A 27 -2.54 -12.11 -14.97
N ASP A 28 -1.91 -13.29 -14.89
CA ASP A 28 -0.95 -13.60 -13.83
C ASP A 28 0.37 -12.81 -13.99
N ASP A 29 0.85 -12.63 -15.22
CA ASP A 29 2.08 -11.90 -15.53
C ASP A 29 1.97 -10.39 -15.22
N LEU A 30 0.88 -9.76 -15.67
CA LEU A 30 0.63 -8.34 -15.41
C LEU A 30 0.22 -8.09 -13.96
N GLY A 31 -0.51 -9.01 -13.34
CA GLY A 31 -0.89 -8.92 -11.93
C GLY A 31 0.32 -8.89 -11.00
N HIS A 32 1.40 -9.61 -11.35
CA HIS A 32 2.64 -9.57 -10.59
C HIS A 32 3.33 -8.20 -10.65
N GLN A 33 3.41 -7.61 -11.85
CA GLN A 33 4.05 -6.30 -12.06
C GLN A 33 3.23 -5.15 -11.48
N LEU A 34 1.90 -5.25 -11.49
CA LEU A 34 1.01 -4.22 -10.97
C LEU A 34 0.84 -4.27 -9.44
N THR A 35 1.16 -5.39 -8.79
CA THR A 35 1.06 -5.52 -7.34
C THR A 35 1.77 -4.39 -6.58
N PRO A 36 3.06 -4.05 -6.86
CA PRO A 36 3.74 -2.94 -6.18
C PRO A 36 3.11 -1.56 -6.46
N LEU A 37 2.58 -1.34 -7.67
CA LEU A 37 1.82 -0.12 -8.01
C LEU A 37 0.53 -0.02 -7.20
N VAL A 38 -0.18 -1.14 -7.01
CA VAL A 38 -1.39 -1.21 -6.20
C VAL A 38 -1.09 -0.96 -4.71
N VAL A 39 0.01 -1.51 -4.18
CA VAL A 39 0.47 -1.23 -2.82
C VAL A 39 0.74 0.26 -2.63
N LEU A 40 1.46 0.88 -3.57
CA LEU A 40 1.75 2.31 -3.57
C LEU A 40 0.49 3.17 -3.61
N GLY A 41 -0.42 2.86 -4.52
CA GLY A 41 -1.69 3.58 -4.67
C GLY A 41 -2.58 3.46 -3.44
N LEU A 42 -2.65 2.27 -2.83
CA LEU A 42 -3.43 2.03 -1.63
C LEU A 42 -2.82 2.71 -0.40
N ALA A 43 -1.50 2.63 -0.22
CA ALA A 43 -0.83 3.28 0.90
C ALA A 43 -1.00 4.80 0.84
N GLY A 44 -0.78 5.39 -0.34
CA GLY A 44 -1.01 6.82 -0.60
C GLY A 44 -2.48 7.20 -0.38
N GLY A 45 -3.42 6.46 -0.97
CA GLY A 45 -4.85 6.74 -0.87
C GLY A 45 -5.39 6.60 0.54
N LEU A 46 -5.03 5.54 1.27
CA LEU A 46 -5.43 5.33 2.66
C LEU A 46 -4.84 6.40 3.58
N ASN A 47 -3.60 6.83 3.35
CA ASN A 47 -2.99 7.86 4.19
C ASN A 47 -3.60 9.25 3.93
N VAL A 48 -3.92 9.57 2.66
CA VAL A 48 -4.70 10.76 2.32
C VAL A 48 -6.10 10.70 2.94
N LEU A 49 -6.77 9.55 2.89
CA LEU A 49 -8.09 9.36 3.50
C LEU A 49 -8.03 9.51 5.02
N ASN A 50 -6.99 8.98 5.67
CA ASN A 50 -6.73 9.13 7.10
C ASN A 50 -6.51 10.61 7.46
N ALA A 51 -5.68 11.33 6.70
CA ALA A 51 -5.46 12.76 6.90
C ALA A 51 -6.72 13.59 6.62
N TYR A 52 -7.55 13.21 5.65
CA TYR A 52 -8.80 13.89 5.36
C TYR A 52 -9.86 13.67 6.46
N LEU A 53 -10.05 12.43 6.92
CA LEU A 53 -11.06 12.08 7.92
C LEU A 53 -10.67 12.50 9.34
N PHE A 54 -9.38 12.44 9.68
CA PHE A 54 -8.89 12.67 11.04
C PHE A 54 -8.00 13.90 11.20
N GLY A 55 -7.57 14.54 10.10
CA GLY A 55 -6.67 15.69 10.14
C GLY A 55 -7.36 17.04 10.31
N LEU A 56 -8.70 17.11 10.28
CA LEU A 56 -9.51 18.32 10.56
C LEU A 56 -8.91 19.64 10.03
N GLY A 57 -8.35 19.63 8.81
CA GLY A 57 -7.76 20.81 8.15
C GLY A 57 -6.35 21.23 8.59
N MET A 58 -5.70 20.50 9.50
CA MET A 58 -4.36 20.81 10.02
C MET A 58 -3.21 20.24 9.17
N ALA A 59 -3.46 19.20 8.37
CA ALA A 59 -2.44 18.51 7.59
C ALA A 59 -2.65 18.73 6.07
N PRO A 60 -1.62 19.19 5.32
CA PRO A 60 -1.67 19.23 3.87
C PRO A 60 -1.91 17.81 3.29
N LEU A 61 -2.93 17.64 2.45
CA LEU A 61 -3.21 16.35 1.81
C LEU A 61 -2.03 15.85 0.95
N THR A 62 -1.23 16.78 0.43
CA THR A 62 -0.01 16.48 -0.33
C THR A 62 1.09 15.86 0.52
N SER A 63 1.27 16.30 1.77
CA SER A 63 2.26 15.68 2.68
C SER A 63 1.81 14.29 3.10
N ALA A 64 0.51 14.12 3.38
CA ALA A 64 -0.07 12.81 3.67
C ALA A 64 0.09 11.81 2.51
N LEU A 65 -0.09 12.27 1.26
CA LEU A 65 0.15 11.46 0.08
C LEU A 65 1.63 11.04 -0.03
N ALA A 66 2.56 11.98 0.14
CA ALA A 66 3.99 11.71 0.06
C ALA A 66 4.44 10.70 1.14
N GLU A 67 3.89 10.81 2.34
CA GLU A 67 4.15 9.89 3.45
C GLU A 67 3.54 8.50 3.20
N GLY A 68 2.32 8.44 2.69
CA GLY A 68 1.69 7.18 2.29
C GLY A 68 2.45 6.47 1.17
N ILE A 69 2.95 7.22 0.19
CA ILE A 69 3.81 6.69 -0.88
C ILE A 69 5.12 6.14 -0.31
N LYS A 70 5.76 6.84 0.62
CA LYS A 70 6.98 6.36 1.30
C LYS A 70 6.72 5.05 2.04
N LEU A 71 5.65 4.98 2.82
CA LEU A 71 5.25 3.76 3.55
C LEU A 71 4.92 2.61 2.60
N GLY A 72 4.24 2.90 1.49
CA GLY A 72 3.97 1.93 0.42
C GLY A 72 5.23 1.39 -0.24
N ALA A 73 6.20 2.25 -0.54
CA ALA A 73 7.48 1.85 -1.12
C ALA A 73 8.32 1.00 -0.14
N MET A 74 8.38 1.39 1.14
CA MET A 74 9.10 0.62 2.16
C MET A 74 8.46 -0.76 2.37
N SER A 75 7.14 -0.82 2.53
CA SER A 75 6.43 -2.09 2.73
C SER A 75 6.51 -3.01 1.50
N GLY A 76 6.44 -2.46 0.29
CA GLY A 76 6.66 -3.20 -0.96
C GLY A 76 8.08 -3.77 -1.06
N GLY A 77 9.09 -2.95 -0.73
CA GLY A 77 10.49 -3.37 -0.68
C GLY A 77 10.73 -4.48 0.35
N ILE A 78 10.27 -4.30 1.59
CA ILE A 78 10.38 -5.29 2.66
C ILE A 78 9.70 -6.61 2.26
N TYR A 79 8.52 -6.53 1.64
CA TYR A 79 7.81 -7.72 1.14
C TYR A 79 8.60 -8.47 0.06
N SER A 80 9.16 -7.75 -0.92
CA SER A 80 9.98 -8.37 -1.98
C SER A 80 11.25 -9.03 -1.43
N MET A 81 11.95 -8.35 -0.50
CA MET A 81 13.14 -8.88 0.15
C MET A 81 12.81 -10.12 1.00
N GLY A 82 11.71 -10.08 1.75
CA GLY A 82 11.24 -11.21 2.54
C GLY A 82 10.90 -12.43 1.69
N ARG A 83 10.23 -12.25 0.54
CA ARG A 83 9.98 -13.35 -0.41
C ARG A 83 11.27 -13.92 -0.99
N ALA A 84 12.21 -13.06 -1.37
CA ALA A 84 13.50 -13.49 -1.91
C ALA A 84 14.30 -14.30 -0.87
N ALA A 85 14.33 -13.85 0.38
CA ALA A 85 15.01 -14.55 1.48
C ALA A 85 14.39 -15.92 1.79
N LEU A 86 13.07 -16.07 1.63
CA LEU A 86 12.35 -17.32 1.86
C LEU A 86 12.35 -18.27 0.65
N GLY A 87 12.91 -17.86 -0.49
CA GLY A 87 12.93 -18.67 -1.73
C GLY A 87 11.54 -18.84 -2.38
N ILE A 88 10.56 -18.01 -2.00
CA ILE A 88 9.19 -18.09 -2.51
C ILE A 88 9.05 -17.08 -3.66
N GLN A 89 9.55 -17.43 -4.85
CA GLN A 89 9.43 -16.60 -6.06
C GLN A 89 7.99 -16.56 -6.58
#